data_AF-A0ABC8TGW3-F1
#
_entry.id   AF-A0ABC8TGW3-F1
#
_cell.length_a   1.000
_cell.length_b   1.000
_cell.length_c   1.000
_cell.angle_alpha   90.00
_cell.angle_beta   90.00
_cell.angle_gamma   90.00
#
_symmetry.space_group_name_H-M   'P 1'
#
loop_
_entity.id
_entity.type
_entity.pdbx_description
1 polymer ?
#
loop_
_entity_poly.entity_id
_entity_poly.type
_entity_poly.pdbx_seq_one_letter_code
_entity_poly.pdbx_strand_id
1 'polypeptide(L)'
;MNTSITSKTMYNSQLFLTVVVLLLSLSLSSPSEESKVIESLVRRLDTQRSSASIQESAAKGVLERLLPAHLSSFEFKIVSKDVCGGHSCFRINNYRRSSENSPEIIIQGTTAVEITSGFHWYLKYWCGAHVSWDLTGGIQIASIPKPGSLPLVKEEGVMIPRPIPWNYYQNVVTSSCEYQIFFDLFFFNG
;
A
#
# COMPACT_ATOMS: atom_id res chain seq x y z
N MET A 1 -4.84 -11.08 65.44
CA MET A 1 -5.01 -9.68 64.99
C MET A 1 -4.53 -9.41 63.54
N ASN A 2 -4.16 -10.42 62.73
CA ASN A 2 -3.55 -10.19 61.40
C ASN A 2 -4.46 -10.46 60.19
N THR A 3 -5.68 -10.96 60.39
CA THR A 3 -6.60 -11.33 59.28
C THR A 3 -7.40 -10.14 58.71
N SER A 4 -7.53 -9.04 59.46
CA SER A 4 -8.27 -7.85 59.01
C SER A 4 -7.45 -6.95 58.06
N ILE A 5 -6.12 -6.99 58.17
CA ILE A 5 -5.21 -6.11 57.42
C ILE A 5 -5.04 -6.61 55.97
N THR A 6 -4.97 -7.94 55.76
CA THR A 6 -4.86 -8.57 54.44
C THR A 6 -6.12 -8.45 53.59
N SER A 7 -7.31 -8.44 54.22
CA SER A 7 -8.58 -8.23 53.51
C SER A 7 -8.69 -6.81 52.94
N LYS A 8 -8.28 -5.78 53.69
CA LYS A 8 -8.33 -4.38 53.23
C LYS A 8 -7.36 -4.08 52.10
N THR A 9 -6.16 -4.66 52.12
CA THR A 9 -5.18 -4.50 51.03
C THR A 9 -5.61 -5.22 49.75
N MET A 10 -6.22 -6.40 49.85
CA MET A 10 -6.80 -7.08 48.68
C MET A 10 -7.97 -6.32 48.06
N TYR A 11 -8.88 -5.76 48.87
CA TYR A 11 -10.02 -4.98 48.38
C TYR A 11 -9.57 -3.69 47.67
N ASN A 12 -8.59 -2.98 48.22
CA ASN A 12 -8.02 -1.78 47.58
C ASN A 12 -7.26 -2.11 46.29
N SER A 13 -6.57 -3.25 46.23
CA SER A 13 -5.87 -3.70 45.01
C SER A 13 -6.85 -4.08 43.89
N GLN A 14 -7.96 -4.76 44.22
CA GLN A 14 -9.02 -5.06 43.26
C GLN A 14 -9.73 -3.79 42.78
N LEU A 15 -10.03 -2.86 43.69
CA LEU A 15 -10.63 -1.58 43.34
C LEU A 15 -9.72 -0.79 42.38
N PHE A 16 -8.41 -0.74 42.68
CA PHE A 16 -7.42 -0.09 41.83
C PHE A 16 -7.34 -0.74 40.44
N LEU A 17 -7.31 -2.07 40.36
CA LEU A 17 -7.29 -2.80 39.09
C LEU A 17 -8.56 -2.53 38.28
N THR A 18 -9.73 -2.52 38.92
CA THR A 18 -11.00 -2.20 38.24
C THR A 18 -11.06 -0.76 37.77
N VAL A 19 -10.52 0.20 38.53
CA VAL A 19 -10.45 1.61 38.12
C VAL A 19 -9.47 1.79 36.96
N VAL A 20 -8.33 1.10 36.98
CA VAL A 20 -7.37 1.10 35.87
C VAL A 20 -8.00 0.50 34.62
N VAL A 21 -8.71 -0.63 34.72
CA VAL A 21 -9.45 -1.24 33.60
C VAL A 21 -10.56 -0.32 33.10
N LEU A 22 -11.29 0.36 34.00
CA LEU A 22 -12.31 1.33 33.63
C LEU A 22 -11.69 2.52 32.87
N LEU A 23 -10.59 3.07 33.38
CA LEU A 23 -9.85 4.18 32.76
C LEU A 23 -9.24 3.77 31.41
N LEU A 24 -8.75 2.54 31.27
CA LEU A 24 -8.30 1.94 30.00
C LEU A 24 -9.47 1.74 29.02
N SER A 25 -10.65 1.38 29.50
CA SER A 25 -11.84 1.26 28.65
C SER A 25 -12.46 2.61 28.27
N LEU A 26 -12.35 3.65 29.12
CA LEU A 26 -12.75 5.02 28.80
C LEU A 26 -11.78 5.71 27.82
N SER A 27 -10.51 5.31 27.80
CA SER A 27 -9.51 5.78 26.82
C SER A 27 -9.56 5.03 25.49
N LEU A 28 -10.42 4.02 25.36
CA LEU A 28 -10.85 3.47 24.08
C LEU A 28 -11.92 4.41 23.48
N SER A 29 -11.49 5.64 23.23
CA SER A 29 -12.31 6.77 22.85
C SER A 29 -12.98 6.58 21.50
N SER A 30 -14.23 7.03 21.42
CA SER A 30 -14.96 7.26 20.18
C SER A 30 -14.11 8.02 19.14
N PRO A 31 -14.27 7.76 17.83
CA PRO A 31 -13.58 8.52 16.79
C PRO A 31 -13.82 10.02 16.98
N SER A 32 -12.75 10.82 16.94
CA SER A 32 -12.86 12.29 16.95
C SER A 32 -13.73 12.76 15.77
N GLU A 33 -14.39 13.91 15.92
CA GLU A 33 -15.20 14.49 14.83
C GLU A 33 -14.39 14.67 13.54
N GLU A 34 -13.09 14.98 13.65
CA GLU A 34 -12.17 15.05 12.51
C GLU A 34 -11.98 13.70 11.80
N SER A 35 -11.88 12.58 12.54
CA SER A 35 -11.78 11.23 11.95
C SER A 35 -13.01 10.90 11.13
N LYS A 36 -14.21 11.24 11.64
CA LYS A 36 -15.48 10.99 10.93
C LYS A 36 -15.57 11.78 9.63
N VAL A 37 -15.13 13.04 9.63
CA VAL A 37 -15.10 13.87 8.41
C VAL A 37 -14.15 13.26 7.38
N ILE A 38 -12.92 12.92 7.78
CA ILE A 38 -11.93 12.29 6.89
C ILE A 38 -12.46 10.97 6.32
N GLU A 39 -13.02 10.10 7.16
CA GLU A 39 -13.62 8.84 6.72
C GLU A 39 -14.76 9.06 5.71
N SER A 40 -15.60 10.07 5.93
CA SER A 40 -16.68 10.42 5.00
C SER A 40 -16.14 10.88 3.64
N LEU A 41 -15.05 11.64 3.64
CA LEU A 41 -14.38 12.11 2.42
C LEU A 41 -13.72 10.95 1.69
N VAL A 42 -12.97 10.09 2.40
CA VAL A 42 -12.36 8.89 1.83
C VAL A 42 -13.44 8.00 1.21
N ARG A 43 -14.57 7.78 1.91
CA ARG A 43 -15.68 7.01 1.36
C ARG A 43 -16.24 7.61 0.08
N ARG A 44 -16.41 8.94 0.02
CA ARG A 44 -16.87 9.62 -1.20
C ARG A 44 -15.87 9.44 -2.35
N LEU A 45 -14.58 9.62 -2.09
CA LEU A 45 -13.53 9.40 -3.11
C LEU A 45 -13.53 7.95 -3.58
N ASP A 46 -13.70 6.99 -2.67
CA ASP A 46 -13.81 5.57 -2.98
C ASP A 46 -14.99 5.29 -3.93
N THR A 47 -16.15 5.95 -3.74
CA THR A 47 -17.32 5.79 -4.65
C THR A 47 -17.12 6.40 -6.03
N GLN A 48 -16.21 7.36 -6.19
CA GLN A 48 -15.92 8.00 -7.46
C GLN A 48 -14.79 7.31 -8.24
N ARG A 49 -14.28 6.18 -7.73
CA ARG A 49 -13.20 5.44 -8.39
C ARG A 49 -13.65 4.88 -9.73
N SER A 50 -12.73 4.89 -10.69
CA SER A 50 -12.90 4.21 -11.96
C SER A 50 -13.07 2.70 -11.78
N SER A 51 -13.63 2.03 -12.79
CA SER A 51 -13.81 0.58 -12.78
C SER A 51 -12.48 -0.17 -12.62
N ALA A 52 -12.55 -1.41 -12.15
CA ALA A 52 -11.39 -2.27 -11.97
C ALA A 52 -10.52 -2.37 -13.24
N SER A 53 -11.15 -2.60 -14.39
CA SER A 53 -10.44 -2.72 -15.68
C SER A 53 -9.68 -1.44 -16.07
N ILE A 54 -10.24 -0.26 -15.81
CA ILE A 54 -9.55 1.02 -16.08
C ILE A 54 -8.34 1.16 -15.14
N GLN A 55 -8.51 0.82 -13.86
CA GLN A 55 -7.43 0.87 -12.88
C GLN A 55 -6.30 -0.10 -13.20
N GLU A 56 -6.62 -1.34 -13.59
CA GLU A 56 -5.66 -2.35 -14.03
C GLU A 56 -4.91 -1.90 -15.29
N SER A 57 -5.62 -1.34 -16.27
CA SER A 57 -5.02 -0.80 -17.50
C SER A 57 -4.10 0.38 -17.20
N ALA A 58 -4.49 1.28 -16.30
CA ALA A 58 -3.65 2.38 -15.86
C ALA A 58 -2.37 1.87 -15.18
N ALA A 59 -2.47 0.84 -14.33
CA ALA A 59 -1.30 0.19 -13.72
C ALA A 59 -0.42 -0.50 -14.76
N LYS A 60 -1.00 -1.19 -15.75
CA LYS A 60 -0.25 -1.76 -16.89
C LYS A 60 0.48 -0.68 -17.70
N GLY A 61 -0.11 0.49 -17.87
CA GLY A 61 0.57 1.63 -18.51
C GLY A 61 1.79 2.14 -17.72
N VAL A 62 1.79 2.05 -16.39
CA VAL A 62 2.98 2.34 -15.56
C VAL A 62 4.07 1.30 -15.81
N LEU A 63 3.70 0.02 -15.84
CA LEU A 63 4.62 -1.07 -16.18
C LEU A 63 5.22 -0.88 -17.57
N GLU A 64 4.40 -0.56 -18.57
CA GLU A 64 4.83 -0.33 -19.96
C GLU A 64 5.92 0.74 -20.07
N ARG A 65 5.71 1.87 -19.39
CA ARG A 65 6.69 2.98 -19.41
C ARG A 65 7.99 2.62 -18.72
N LEU A 66 7.95 1.81 -17.66
CA LEU A 66 9.14 1.47 -16.88
C LEU A 66 9.90 0.26 -17.45
N LEU A 67 9.18 -0.79 -17.85
CA LEU A 67 9.71 -2.09 -18.29
C LEU A 67 8.88 -2.63 -19.47
N PRO A 68 8.99 -2.04 -20.67
CA PRO A 68 8.15 -2.41 -21.81
C PRO A 68 8.32 -3.90 -22.22
N ALA A 69 9.51 -4.47 -22.03
CA ALA A 69 9.79 -5.87 -22.34
C ALA A 69 9.13 -6.87 -21.37
N HIS A 70 8.66 -6.42 -20.19
CA HIS A 70 8.14 -7.27 -19.13
C HIS A 70 6.61 -7.26 -19.03
N LEU A 71 5.91 -6.67 -20.01
CA LEU A 71 4.45 -6.56 -20.00
C LEU A 71 3.72 -7.89 -19.84
N SER A 72 4.22 -8.95 -20.47
CA SER A 72 3.64 -10.30 -20.35
C SER A 72 4.05 -11.04 -19.08
N SER A 73 5.10 -10.60 -18.39
CA SER A 73 5.61 -11.24 -17.17
C SER A 73 4.76 -10.94 -15.93
N PHE A 74 3.96 -9.87 -15.96
CA PHE A 74 3.16 -9.43 -14.82
C PHE A 74 1.67 -9.45 -15.15
N GLU A 75 0.88 -9.96 -14.21
CA GLU A 75 -0.57 -9.81 -14.23
C GLU A 75 -1.03 -8.92 -13.07
N PHE A 76 -1.89 -7.95 -13.38
CA PHE A 76 -2.41 -6.99 -12.42
C PHE A 76 -3.90 -7.18 -12.23
N LYS A 77 -4.34 -7.24 -10.97
CA LYS A 77 -5.75 -7.49 -10.66
C LYS A 77 -6.25 -6.67 -9.48
N ILE A 78 -7.39 -6.03 -9.66
CA ILE A 78 -8.11 -5.35 -8.60
C ILE A 78 -8.89 -6.38 -7.76
N VAL A 79 -8.77 -6.27 -6.44
CA VAL A 79 -9.48 -7.12 -5.47
C VAL A 79 -10.26 -6.28 -4.46
N SER A 80 -11.30 -6.88 -3.86
CA SER A 80 -12.03 -6.23 -2.77
C SER A 80 -11.14 -6.06 -1.54
N LYS A 81 -11.42 -5.04 -0.73
CA LYS A 81 -10.79 -4.84 0.59
C LYS A 81 -11.01 -6.01 1.53
N ASP A 82 -12.04 -6.83 1.31
CA ASP A 82 -12.33 -8.02 2.14
C ASP A 82 -11.16 -9.02 2.12
N VAL A 83 -10.47 -9.13 0.99
CA VAL A 83 -9.27 -9.97 0.84
C VAL A 83 -8.12 -9.47 1.74
N CYS A 84 -8.15 -8.19 2.08
CA CYS A 84 -7.15 -7.47 2.87
C CYS A 84 -7.63 -7.18 4.31
N GLY A 85 -8.65 -7.87 4.81
CA GLY A 85 -9.20 -7.65 6.15
C GLY A 85 -9.87 -6.29 6.32
N GLY A 86 -10.47 -5.73 5.27
CA GLY A 86 -11.14 -4.44 5.26
C GLY A 86 -10.22 -3.23 5.00
N HIS A 87 -8.91 -3.45 4.89
CA HIS A 87 -7.94 -2.41 4.62
C HIS A 87 -7.55 -2.36 3.14
N SER A 88 -6.94 -1.24 2.75
CA SER A 88 -6.25 -1.15 1.47
C SER A 88 -4.97 -1.97 1.53
N CYS A 89 -4.72 -2.86 0.59
CA CYS A 89 -3.48 -3.66 0.56
C CYS A 89 -3.08 -4.03 -0.86
N PHE A 90 -1.82 -4.47 -1.01
CA PHE A 90 -1.38 -5.21 -2.17
C PHE A 90 -0.87 -6.59 -1.78
N ARG A 91 -0.98 -7.52 -2.72
CA ARG A 91 -0.54 -8.90 -2.59
C ARG A 91 0.28 -9.29 -3.82
N ILE A 92 1.42 -9.92 -3.61
CA ILE A 92 2.34 -10.39 -4.64
C ILE A 92 2.46 -11.90 -4.51
N ASN A 93 2.14 -12.61 -5.59
CA ASN A 93 2.25 -14.07 -5.64
C ASN A 93 2.89 -14.51 -6.96
N ASN A 94 3.45 -15.71 -6.96
CA ASN A 94 3.82 -16.38 -8.20
C ASN A 94 2.55 -16.75 -8.97
N TYR A 95 2.55 -16.49 -10.27
CA TYR A 95 1.48 -16.94 -11.14
C TYR A 95 1.57 -18.45 -11.30
N ARG A 96 0.43 -19.14 -11.31
CA ARG A 96 0.40 -20.57 -11.60
C ARG A 96 0.69 -20.76 -13.08
N ARG A 97 1.94 -21.14 -13.40
CA ARG A 97 2.39 -21.30 -14.78
C ARG A 97 1.59 -22.41 -15.46
N SER A 98 0.71 -22.02 -16.38
CA SER A 98 -0.12 -22.94 -17.15
C SER A 98 0.48 -23.23 -18.54
N SER A 99 1.34 -22.34 -19.03
CA SER A 99 2.02 -22.41 -20.32
C SER A 99 3.31 -21.59 -20.28
N GLU A 100 4.21 -21.75 -21.26
CA GLU A 100 5.45 -20.95 -21.33
C GLU A 100 5.19 -19.44 -21.46
N ASN A 101 4.04 -19.04 -22.01
CA ASN A 101 3.65 -17.64 -22.20
C ASN A 101 2.78 -17.08 -21.07
N SER A 102 2.53 -17.85 -20.00
CA SER A 102 1.77 -17.31 -18.87
C SER A 102 2.62 -16.30 -18.09
N PRO A 103 2.00 -15.31 -17.43
CA PRO A 103 2.70 -14.41 -16.51
C PRO A 103 3.52 -15.18 -15.47
N GLU A 104 4.53 -14.51 -14.92
CA GLU A 104 5.39 -15.07 -13.87
C GLU A 104 4.90 -14.64 -12.50
N ILE A 105 4.48 -13.38 -12.38
CA ILE A 105 4.09 -12.75 -11.12
C ILE A 105 2.69 -12.17 -11.26
N ILE A 106 1.84 -12.40 -10.26
CA ILE A 106 0.56 -11.70 -10.11
C ILE A 106 0.65 -10.71 -8.96
N ILE A 107 0.24 -9.47 -9.23
CA ILE A 107 0.12 -8.41 -8.24
C ILE A 107 -1.35 -8.02 -8.14
N GLN A 108 -1.91 -8.25 -6.97
CA GLN A 108 -3.28 -7.90 -6.65
C GLN A 108 -3.28 -6.67 -5.76
N GLY A 109 -4.24 -5.77 -5.93
CA GLY A 109 -4.36 -4.60 -5.07
C GLY A 109 -5.80 -4.11 -4.97
N THR A 110 -6.09 -3.38 -3.90
CA THR A 110 -7.42 -2.78 -3.70
C THR A 110 -7.68 -1.58 -4.61
N THR A 111 -6.63 -0.93 -5.10
CA THR A 111 -6.70 0.10 -6.15
C THR A 111 -5.48 0.01 -7.06
N ALA A 112 -5.49 0.74 -8.19
CA ALA A 112 -4.32 0.87 -9.07
C ALA A 112 -3.06 1.34 -8.31
N VAL A 113 -3.21 2.19 -7.30
CA VAL A 113 -2.08 2.69 -6.48
C VAL A 113 -1.44 1.58 -5.68
N GLU A 114 -2.23 0.68 -5.11
CA GLU A 114 -1.73 -0.50 -4.38
C GLU A 114 -1.04 -1.47 -5.34
N ILE A 115 -1.58 -1.67 -6.54
CA ILE A 115 -0.93 -2.50 -7.57
C ILE A 115 0.43 -1.91 -7.93
N THR A 116 0.52 -0.62 -8.25
CA THR A 116 1.80 0.02 -8.61
C THR A 116 2.77 0.09 -7.44
N SER A 117 2.27 0.24 -6.21
CA SER A 117 3.08 0.15 -5.00
C SER A 117 3.66 -1.25 -4.80
N GLY A 118 2.85 -2.30 -5.02
CA GLY A 118 3.30 -3.68 -4.97
C GLY A 118 4.31 -4.01 -6.06
N PHE A 119 4.11 -3.47 -7.27
CA PHE A 119 5.07 -3.57 -8.36
C PHE A 119 6.41 -2.91 -8.00
N HIS A 120 6.40 -1.66 -7.52
CA HIS A 120 7.60 -0.98 -7.06
C HIS A 120 8.28 -1.74 -5.92
N TRP A 121 7.52 -2.26 -4.97
CA TRP A 121 8.03 -3.03 -3.84
C TRP A 121 8.71 -4.32 -4.31
N TYR A 122 8.10 -5.05 -5.24
CA TYR A 122 8.71 -6.24 -5.86
C TYR A 122 10.03 -5.89 -6.55
N LEU A 123 10.05 -4.84 -7.37
CA LEU A 123 11.28 -4.41 -8.05
C LEU A 123 12.39 -4.08 -7.05
N LYS A 124 12.06 -3.37 -5.97
CA LYS A 124 13.03 -3.00 -4.94
C LYS A 124 13.62 -4.20 -4.22
N TYR A 125 12.78 -5.11 -3.74
CA TYR A 125 13.23 -6.15 -2.80
C TYR A 125 13.54 -7.50 -3.46
N TRP A 126 12.94 -7.82 -4.61
CA TRP A 126 13.19 -9.08 -5.33
C TRP A 126 14.17 -8.89 -6.48
N CYS A 127 14.06 -7.78 -7.22
CA CYS A 127 14.94 -7.50 -8.35
C CYS A 127 16.13 -6.60 -7.99
N GLY A 128 16.16 -6.01 -6.79
CA GLY A 128 17.21 -5.07 -6.39
C GLY A 128 17.28 -3.82 -7.29
N ALA A 129 16.14 -3.39 -7.83
CA ALA A 129 16.05 -2.20 -8.66
C ALA A 129 15.73 -0.95 -7.84
N HIS A 130 16.06 0.22 -8.37
CA HIS A 130 15.82 1.50 -7.71
C HIS A 130 15.18 2.50 -8.68
N VAL A 131 14.15 3.22 -8.23
CA VAL A 131 13.48 4.26 -9.00
C VAL A 131 13.48 5.54 -8.17
N SER A 132 14.10 6.59 -8.70
CA SER A 132 14.17 7.92 -8.08
C SER A 132 14.15 9.00 -9.16
N TRP A 133 14.07 10.27 -8.75
CA TRP A 133 14.20 11.38 -9.69
C TRP A 133 15.58 11.33 -10.36
N ASP A 134 15.65 11.75 -11.63
CA ASP A 134 16.89 11.74 -12.42
C ASP A 134 18.04 12.45 -11.70
N LEU A 135 17.74 13.57 -11.04
CA LEU A 135 18.71 14.35 -10.27
C LEU A 135 19.13 13.71 -8.93
N THR A 136 18.40 12.71 -8.45
CA THR A 136 18.63 12.04 -7.13
C THR A 136 19.09 10.60 -7.25
N GLY A 137 19.36 10.10 -8.46
CA GLY A 137 19.81 8.73 -8.69
C GLY A 137 19.14 8.02 -9.87
N GLY A 138 18.13 8.64 -10.47
CA GLY A 138 17.44 8.17 -11.66
C GLY A 138 16.80 6.78 -11.51
N ILE A 139 16.64 6.12 -12.66
CA ILE A 139 16.05 4.79 -12.79
C ILE A 139 17.16 3.75 -12.97
N GLN A 140 17.39 2.92 -11.95
CA GLN A 140 18.38 1.84 -11.94
C GLN A 140 17.68 0.49 -11.99
N ILE A 141 17.43 0.01 -13.20
CA ILE A 141 16.64 -1.21 -13.48
C ILE A 141 17.46 -2.33 -14.15
N ALA A 142 18.79 -2.15 -14.26
CA ALA A 142 19.68 -3.12 -14.91
C ALA A 142 19.78 -4.46 -14.17
N SER A 143 19.46 -4.48 -12.87
CA SER A 143 19.43 -5.68 -12.03
C SER A 143 18.20 -6.57 -12.28
N ILE A 144 17.19 -6.07 -13.00
CA ILE A 144 15.96 -6.82 -13.27
C ILE A 144 16.23 -7.95 -14.27
N PRO A 145 15.95 -9.22 -13.92
CA PRO A 145 16.12 -10.34 -14.83
C PRO A 145 15.24 -10.24 -16.07
N LYS A 146 15.61 -10.97 -17.13
CA LYS A 146 14.81 -11.03 -18.35
C LYS A 146 13.46 -11.71 -18.08
N PRO A 147 12.42 -11.41 -18.89
CA PRO A 147 11.17 -12.18 -18.87
C PRO A 147 11.44 -13.69 -18.91
N GLY A 148 10.74 -14.45 -18.08
CA GLY A 148 10.91 -15.89 -17.87
C GLY A 148 11.89 -16.27 -16.75
N SER A 149 12.63 -15.30 -16.21
CA SER A 149 13.63 -15.50 -15.14
C SER A 149 13.42 -14.60 -13.93
N LEU A 150 12.21 -14.06 -13.75
CA LEU A 150 11.91 -13.19 -12.61
C LEU A 150 12.00 -13.96 -11.27
N PRO A 151 12.52 -13.34 -10.19
CA PRO A 151 12.70 -14.03 -8.91
C PRO A 151 11.37 -14.44 -8.28
N LEU A 152 11.20 -15.73 -8.01
CA LEU A 152 9.98 -16.22 -7.38
C LEU A 152 9.84 -15.69 -5.94
N VAL A 153 8.61 -15.35 -5.58
CA VAL A 153 8.22 -15.02 -4.20
C VAL A 153 8.05 -16.32 -3.41
N LYS A 154 8.08 -16.25 -2.07
CA LYS A 154 7.75 -17.40 -1.22
C LYS A 154 6.34 -17.93 -1.52
N GLU A 155 6.08 -19.21 -1.27
CA GLU A 155 4.83 -19.88 -1.66
C GLU A 155 3.58 -19.22 -1.08
N GLU A 156 3.66 -18.73 0.15
CA GLU A 156 2.59 -17.99 0.83
C GLU A 156 2.25 -16.64 0.13
N GLY A 157 3.18 -16.13 -0.68
CA GLY A 157 3.14 -14.78 -1.24
C GLY A 157 3.44 -13.71 -0.20
N VAL A 158 3.47 -12.46 -0.66
CA VAL A 158 3.63 -11.29 0.20
C VAL A 158 2.34 -10.51 0.20
N MET A 159 1.76 -10.22 1.37
CA MET A 159 0.64 -9.30 1.53
C MET A 159 1.07 -8.17 2.45
N ILE A 160 0.92 -6.93 1.97
CA ILE A 160 1.30 -5.74 2.73
C ILE A 160 0.10 -4.80 2.78
N PRO A 161 -0.49 -4.58 3.97
CA PRO A 161 -1.53 -3.59 4.16
C PRO A 161 -0.93 -2.19 4.10
N ARG A 162 -1.71 -1.23 3.60
CA ARG A 162 -1.37 0.18 3.68
C ARG A 162 -1.50 0.61 5.15
N PRO A 163 -0.44 1.17 5.76
CA PRO A 163 -0.46 1.52 7.18
C PRO A 163 -1.35 2.73 7.49
N ILE A 164 -1.59 3.60 6.51
CA ILE A 164 -2.38 4.83 6.67
C ILE A 164 -3.55 4.88 5.69
N PRO A 165 -4.69 5.51 6.01
CA PRO A 165 -5.86 5.50 5.13
C PRO A 165 -5.64 6.25 3.81
N TRP A 166 -4.84 7.33 3.84
CA TRP A 166 -4.50 8.17 2.70
C TRP A 166 -3.02 8.55 2.75
N ASN A 167 -2.34 8.53 1.60
CA ASN A 167 -1.01 9.10 1.43
C ASN A 167 -1.17 10.38 0.60
N TYR A 168 -0.58 11.47 1.06
CA TYR A 168 -0.57 12.74 0.33
C TYR A 168 0.84 13.12 -0.04
N TYR A 169 0.96 13.62 -1.26
CA TYR A 169 2.19 14.14 -1.82
C TYR A 169 1.83 15.43 -2.57
N GLN A 170 2.75 16.38 -2.61
CA GLN A 170 2.66 17.76 -3.13
C GLN A 170 2.43 18.83 -2.05
N ASN A 171 3.09 19.97 -2.17
CA ASN A 171 2.78 21.20 -1.44
C ASN A 171 2.22 22.23 -2.42
N VAL A 172 1.47 23.22 -1.96
CA VAL A 172 1.00 24.34 -2.79
C VAL A 172 2.17 25.02 -3.49
N VAL A 173 3.30 25.21 -2.79
CA VAL A 173 4.52 25.80 -3.35
C VAL A 173 5.15 24.92 -4.44
N THR A 174 4.92 23.61 -4.42
CA THR A 174 5.41 22.70 -5.46
C THR A 174 4.90 23.12 -6.83
N SER A 175 3.61 23.52 -6.95
CA SER A 175 3.01 24.04 -8.20
C SER A 175 3.77 25.22 -8.82
N SER A 176 4.30 26.13 -8.00
CA SER A 176 5.02 27.31 -8.47
C SER A 176 6.50 27.04 -8.77
N CYS A 177 7.14 26.13 -8.03
CA CYS A 177 8.60 25.92 -8.13
C CYS A 177 9.00 24.73 -9.02
N GLU A 178 8.26 23.61 -8.96
CA GLU A 178 8.64 22.37 -9.66
C GLU A 178 7.82 22.15 -10.93
N TYR A 179 6.52 22.50 -10.94
CA TYR A 179 5.68 22.26 -12.12
C TYR A 179 5.91 23.26 -13.26
N GLN A 180 6.54 24.41 -12.99
CA GLN A 180 7.05 25.29 -14.05
C GLN A 180 8.11 24.57 -14.90
N ILE A 181 8.95 23.72 -14.28
CA ILE A 181 9.95 22.91 -14.98
C ILE A 181 9.31 21.63 -15.56
N PHE A 182 8.28 21.09 -14.91
CA PHE A 182 7.57 19.87 -15.36
C PHE A 182 6.67 20.11 -16.59
N PHE A 183 6.07 21.31 -16.75
CA PHE A 183 5.29 21.67 -17.93
C PHE A 183 6.18 21.92 -19.16
N ASP A 184 7.38 22.48 -18.96
CA ASP A 184 8.34 22.75 -20.05
C ASP A 184 8.98 21.46 -20.61
N LEU A 185 9.09 20.38 -19.82
CA LEU A 185 9.65 19.11 -20.29
C LEU A 185 8.66 18.24 -21.10
N PHE A 186 7.35 18.43 -20.92
CA PHE A 186 6.32 17.72 -21.68
C PHE A 186 5.93 18.39 -23.01
N PHE A 187 6.31 19.66 -23.23
CA PHE A 187 6.03 20.40 -24.47
C PHE A 187 7.22 20.56 -25.42
N PHE A 188 8.42 20.10 -25.06
CA PHE A 188 9.58 20.04 -25.97
C PHE A 188 10.00 18.58 -26.23
N ASN A 189 9.13 17.82 -26.88
CA ASN A 189 9.50 16.73 -27.78
C ASN A 189 8.25 16.36 -28.62
N GLY A 190 7.95 17.25 -29.57
CA GLY A 190 7.16 16.99 -30.76
C GLY A 190 7.99 17.35 -31.97
#